data_AF-A0A519G2F3-F1
#
_entry.id   AF-A0A519G2F3-F1
#
_cell.length_a   1.000
_cell.length_b   1.000
_cell.length_c   1.000
_cell.angle_alpha   90.00
_cell.angle_beta   90.00
_cell.angle_gamma   90.00
#
_symmetry.space_group_name_H-M   'P 1'
#
loop_
_entity.id
_entity.type
_entity.pdbx_description
1 polymer ?
#
loop_
_entity_poly.entity_id
_entity_poly.type
_entity_poly.pdbx_seq_one_letter_code
_entity_poly.pdbx_strand_id
1 'polypeptide(L)'
;MVVPHEAGTDAGLRADLLERLLDDLDPGTALPWITRGGVLSPGDADFAWFAAARTAFGRHGHPLPAFYVITRDGWLDLTTDATALWRPRSA
;
A
#
# COMPACT_ATOMS: atom_id res chain seq x y z
N MET A 1 -31.14 -6.07 9.32
CA MET A 1 -29.94 -5.37 9.85
C MET A 1 -29.08 -5.02 8.66
N VAL A 2 -29.16 -3.78 8.18
CA VAL A 2 -28.27 -3.27 7.13
C VAL A 2 -26.95 -2.97 7.84
N VAL A 3 -25.91 -3.73 7.56
CA VAL A 3 -24.56 -3.35 7.97
C VAL A 3 -24.26 -2.07 7.21
N PRO A 4 -23.86 -0.96 7.86
CA PRO A 4 -23.42 0.22 7.14
C PRO A 4 -22.33 -0.26 6.18
N HIS A 5 -22.49 0.02 4.89
CA HIS A 5 -21.33 -0.01 4.01
C HIS A 5 -20.44 1.10 4.58
N GLU A 6 -19.44 0.73 5.39
CA GLU A 6 -18.31 1.59 5.72
C GLU A 6 -17.94 2.23 4.38
N ALA A 7 -18.28 3.50 4.19
CA ALA A 7 -18.04 4.19 2.94
C ALA A 7 -16.54 4.07 2.74
N GLY A 8 -16.12 3.13 1.88
CA GLY A 8 -14.72 2.77 1.73
C GLY A 8 -13.99 4.08 1.53
N THR A 9 -13.08 4.40 2.45
CA THR A 9 -12.50 5.74 2.62
C THR A 9 -12.39 6.44 1.28
N ASP A 10 -12.97 7.64 1.14
CA ASP A 10 -12.96 8.34 -0.15
C ASP A 10 -11.53 8.34 -0.73
N ALA A 11 -11.40 8.09 -2.03
CA ALA A 11 -10.11 7.99 -2.70
C ALA A 11 -9.28 9.27 -2.49
N GLY A 12 -9.95 10.43 -2.44
CA GLY A 12 -9.34 11.70 -2.06
C GLY A 12 -8.74 11.67 -0.66
N LEU A 13 -9.50 11.23 0.34
CA LEU A 13 -9.03 11.16 1.73
C LEU A 13 -7.79 10.27 1.91
N ARG A 14 -7.68 9.14 1.20
CA ARG A 14 -6.46 8.31 1.26
C ARG A 14 -5.25 9.04 0.68
N ALA A 15 -5.43 9.74 -0.43
CA ALA A 15 -4.35 10.50 -1.05
C ALA A 15 -3.92 11.66 -0.16
N ASP A 16 -4.86 12.40 0.42
CA ASP A 16 -4.60 13.53 1.31
C ASP A 16 -3.91 13.08 2.61
N LEU A 17 -4.29 11.91 3.15
CA LEU A 17 -3.61 11.31 4.30
C LEU A 17 -2.14 11.00 3.98
N LEU A 18 -1.88 10.36 2.83
CA LEU A 18 -0.52 10.02 2.43
C LEU A 18 0.30 11.27 2.08
N GLU A 19 -0.31 12.26 1.44
CA GLU A 19 0.32 13.56 1.15
C GLU A 19 0.76 14.24 2.44
N ARG A 20 -0.11 14.29 3.45
CA ARG A 20 0.23 14.86 4.75
C ARG A 20 1.35 14.09 5.46
N LEU A 21 1.36 12.76 5.35
CA LEU A 21 2.45 11.95 5.92
C LEU A 21 3.79 12.22 5.20
N LEU A 22 3.75 12.43 3.89
CA LEU A 22 4.94 12.71 3.09
C LEU A 22 5.57 14.07 3.40
N ASP A 23 4.79 15.06 3.86
CA ASP A 23 5.33 16.37 4.28
C ASP A 23 6.45 16.26 5.34
N ASP A 24 6.40 15.23 6.19
CA ASP A 24 7.35 15.00 7.28
C ASP A 24 8.39 13.90 6.97
N LEU A 25 8.33 13.29 5.77
CA LEU A 25 9.22 12.20 5.35
C LEU A 25 10.10 12.66 4.19
N ASP A 26 11.26 12.00 4.00
CA ASP A 26 11.99 12.11 2.74
C ASP A 26 11.32 11.20 1.69
N PRO A 27 10.66 11.75 0.65
CA PRO A 27 9.96 10.95 -0.34
C PRO A 27 10.87 9.97 -1.09
N GLY A 28 12.17 10.27 -1.19
CA GLY A 28 13.15 9.36 -1.81
C GLY A 28 13.37 8.07 -1.03
N THR A 29 12.97 8.02 0.25
CA THR A 29 13.14 6.86 1.14
C THR A 29 11.83 6.30 1.68
N ALA A 30 10.70 6.98 1.43
CA ALA A 30 9.38 6.56 1.90
C ALA A 30 8.84 5.39 1.06
N LEU A 31 8.55 4.26 1.70
CA LEU A 31 8.00 3.06 1.07
C LEU A 31 6.68 2.66 1.75
N PRO A 32 5.52 2.88 1.10
CA PRO A 32 4.24 2.45 1.63
C PRO A 32 4.09 0.92 1.61
N TRP A 33 3.38 0.39 2.60
CA TRP A 33 3.02 -1.03 2.63
C TRP A 33 1.74 -1.27 3.43
N ILE A 34 1.10 -2.41 3.16
CA ILE A 34 -0.05 -2.92 3.93
C ILE A 34 0.27 -4.35 4.36
N THR A 35 0.14 -4.61 5.67
CA THR A 35 0.16 -5.99 6.18
C THR A 35 -1.26 -6.47 6.38
N ARG A 36 -1.55 -7.64 5.83
CA ARG A 36 -2.82 -8.32 6.05
C ARG A 36 -2.65 -9.84 6.05
N GLY A 37 -3.66 -10.53 6.58
CA GLY A 37 -3.75 -11.98 6.46
C GLY A 37 -4.16 -12.43 5.06
N GLY A 38 -4.19 -13.75 4.89
CA GLY A 38 -4.66 -14.41 3.68
C GLY A 38 -3.58 -14.58 2.60
N VAL A 39 -4.05 -14.91 1.40
CA VAL A 39 -3.19 -15.20 0.24
C VAL A 39 -2.41 -13.95 -0.15
N LEU A 40 -1.14 -14.16 -0.55
CA LEU A 40 -0.28 -13.13 -1.14
C LEU A 40 -0.75 -12.82 -2.57
N SER A 41 -1.87 -12.13 -2.70
CA SER A 41 -2.46 -11.67 -3.95
C SER A 41 -3.28 -10.43 -3.67
N PRO A 42 -3.09 -9.31 -4.41
CA PRO A 42 -3.68 -8.02 -4.07
C PRO A 42 -5.21 -8.04 -4.20
N GLY A 43 -5.89 -7.39 -3.25
CA GLY A 43 -7.32 -7.15 -3.31
C GLY A 43 -7.66 -5.68 -3.61
N ASP A 44 -8.96 -5.39 -3.75
CA ASP A 44 -9.44 -4.04 -4.10
C ASP A 44 -8.96 -2.96 -3.13
N ALA A 45 -8.88 -3.27 -1.83
CA ALA A 45 -8.37 -2.34 -0.82
C ALA A 45 -6.88 -2.03 -1.03
N ASP A 46 -6.09 -3.03 -1.43
CA ASP A 46 -4.66 -2.84 -1.72
C ASP A 46 -4.48 -1.91 -2.92
N PHE A 47 -5.28 -2.11 -3.98
CA PHE A 47 -5.29 -1.23 -5.15
C PHE A 47 -5.77 0.18 -4.84
N ALA A 48 -6.75 0.34 -3.95
CA ALA A 48 -7.24 1.65 -3.54
C ALA A 48 -6.14 2.46 -2.81
N TRP A 49 -5.37 1.81 -1.94
CA TRP A 49 -4.21 2.44 -1.29
C TRP A 49 -3.04 2.66 -2.25
N PHE A 50 -2.81 1.75 -3.19
CA PHE A 50 -1.78 1.92 -4.23
C PHE A 50 -2.07 3.14 -5.11
N ALA A 51 -3.32 3.32 -5.56
CA ALA A 51 -3.72 4.49 -6.32
C ALA A 51 -3.56 5.79 -5.52
N ALA A 52 -3.90 5.77 -4.23
CA ALA A 52 -3.70 6.90 -3.33
C ALA A 52 -2.21 7.24 -3.15
N ALA A 53 -1.35 6.24 -2.96
CA ALA A 53 0.09 6.43 -2.84
C ALA A 53 0.69 7.03 -4.11
N ARG A 54 0.33 6.51 -5.29
CA ARG A 54 0.76 7.09 -6.56
C ARG A 54 0.33 8.56 -6.71
N THR A 55 -0.88 8.89 -6.26
CA THR A 55 -1.40 10.25 -6.30
C THR A 55 -0.62 11.17 -5.36
N ALA A 56 -0.41 10.76 -4.11
CA ALA A 56 0.30 11.55 -3.10
C ALA A 56 1.77 11.82 -3.48
N PHE A 57 2.50 10.78 -3.90
CA PHE A 57 3.88 10.94 -4.39
C PHE A 57 3.94 11.84 -5.63
N GLY A 58 2.99 11.68 -6.56
CA GLY A 58 2.88 12.52 -7.75
C GLY A 58 2.64 13.99 -7.42
N ARG A 59 1.83 14.31 -6.39
CA ARG A 59 1.61 15.69 -5.90
C ARG A 59 2.90 16.29 -5.30
N HIS A 60 3.71 15.46 -4.65
CA HIS A 60 5.04 15.82 -4.15
C HIS A 60 6.11 15.89 -5.25
N GLY A 61 5.78 15.62 -6.52
CA GLY A 61 6.73 15.66 -7.63
C GLY A 61 7.73 14.49 -7.63
N HIS A 62 7.46 13.42 -6.88
CA HIS A 62 8.30 12.24 -6.80
C HIS A 62 7.60 11.01 -7.40
N PRO A 63 8.33 10.10 -8.08
CA PRO A 63 7.78 8.79 -8.40
C PRO A 63 7.58 7.98 -7.12
N LEU A 64 6.57 7.10 -7.10
CA LEU A 64 6.41 6.13 -6.02
C LEU A 64 7.48 5.04 -6.15
N PRO A 65 8.44 4.91 -5.23
CA PRO A 65 9.56 3.97 -5.38
C PRO A 65 9.13 2.50 -5.30
N ALA A 66 8.23 2.16 -4.38
CA ALA A 66 7.64 0.82 -4.25
C ALA A 66 6.30 0.87 -3.50
N PHE A 67 5.50 -0.19 -3.58
CA PHE A 67 4.34 -0.36 -2.72
C PHE A 67 4.14 -1.84 -2.40
N TYR A 68 4.30 -2.22 -1.13
CA TYR A 68 4.30 -3.63 -0.75
C TYR A 68 2.96 -4.08 -0.15
N VAL A 69 2.41 -5.17 -0.70
CA VAL A 69 1.41 -5.99 -0.01
C VAL A 69 2.15 -7.11 0.71
N ILE A 70 2.02 -7.16 2.02
CA ILE A 70 2.74 -8.09 2.89
C ILE A 70 1.75 -9.03 3.57
N THR A 71 2.01 -10.33 3.48
CA THR A 71 1.29 -11.35 4.24
C THR A 71 2.25 -12.20 5.06
N ARG A 72 1.70 -13.15 5.83
CA ARG A 72 2.49 -14.16 6.55
C ARG A 72 3.30 -15.09 5.65
N ASP A 73 3.07 -15.08 4.34
CA ASP A 73 3.71 -15.99 3.39
C ASP A 73 4.77 -15.29 2.52
N GLY A 74 4.71 -13.97 2.39
CA GLY A 74 5.68 -13.21 1.60
C GLY A 74 5.32 -11.74 1.46
N TRP A 75 5.95 -11.10 0.47
CA TRP A 75 5.59 -9.77 -0.02
C TRP A 75 5.47 -9.75 -1.55
N LEU A 76 4.66 -8.81 -2.03
CA LEU A 76 4.47 -8.46 -3.43
C LEU A 76 4.60 -6.94 -3.56
N ASP A 77 5.43 -6.49 -4.49
CA ASP A 77 5.54 -5.08 -4.88
C ASP A 77 4.61 -4.75 -6.05
N LEU A 78 3.64 -3.87 -5.84
CA LEU A 78 2.66 -3.48 -6.86
C LEU A 78 3.21 -2.52 -7.91
N THR A 79 4.42 -1.97 -7.74
CA THR A 79 5.06 -1.14 -8.78
C THR A 79 5.81 -1.97 -9.82
N THR A 80 6.29 -3.15 -9.43
CA THR A 80 7.19 -3.99 -10.25
C THR A 80 6.70 -5.43 -10.47
N ASP A 81 5.63 -5.84 -9.79
CA ASP A 81 5.18 -7.23 -9.66
C ASP A 81 6.24 -8.17 -9.04
N ALA A 82 7.32 -7.62 -8.47
CA ALA A 82 8.33 -8.40 -7.79
C ALA A 82 7.72 -9.05 -6.54
N THR A 83 8.06 -10.31 -6.29
CA THR A 83 7.56 -11.05 -5.14
C THR A 83 8.68 -11.84 -4.48
N ALA A 84 8.59 -11.99 -3.16
CA ALA A 84 9.37 -12.99 -2.46
C ALA A 84 8.53 -13.68 -1.38
N LEU A 85 8.73 -14.99 -1.29
CA LEU A 85 8.15 -15.82 -0.25
C LEU A 85 9.09 -15.89 0.94
N TRP A 86 8.53 -15.84 2.14
CA TRP A 86 9.29 -16.11 3.35
C TRP A 86 9.75 -17.55 3.36
N ARG A 87 11.04 -17.78 3.61
CA ARG A 87 11.51 -19.13 3.87
C ARG A 87 10.90 -19.58 5.21
N PRO A 88 10.39 -20.82 5.32
CA PRO A 88 10.12 -21.38 6.62
C PRO A 88 11.42 -21.29 7.44
N ARG A 89 11.32 -20.87 8.71
CA ARG A 89 12.43 -21.08 9.64
C ARG A 89 12.73 -22.57 9.60
N SER A 90 13.92 -22.96 9.13
CA SER A 90 14.41 -24.32 9.31
C SER A 90 14.32 -24.64 10.81
N ALA A 91 13.53 -25.67 11.14
CA ALA A 91 13.39 -26.19 12.49
C ALA A 91 14.71 -26.82 12.95
#